data_AF-A0A816FTN3-F1
#
_entry.id   AF-A0A816FTN3-F1
#
_cell.length_a   1.000
_cell.length_b   1.000
_cell.length_c   1.000
_cell.angle_alpha   90.00
_cell.angle_beta   90.00
_cell.angle_gamma   90.00
#
_symmetry.space_group_name_H-M   'P 1'
#
loop_
_entity.id
_entity.type
_entity.pdbx_description
1 polymer ?
#
loop_
_entity_poly.entity_id
_entity_poly.type
_entity_poly.pdbx_seq_one_letter_code
_entity_poly.pdbx_strand_id
1 'polypeptide(L)'
;MYILLCGYPPFYSTHPLPMSAGMKNKIRAGEYTFPENDWNIVSQEAKDLIRMMLTVEPANRPTINQILENRWLSEYNSVLQAPLNTP
;
A
#
# COMPACT_ATOMS: atom_id res chain seq x y z
N MET A 1 -5.20 -1.86 2.72
CA MET A 1 -3.89 -1.84 3.39
C MET A 1 -3.25 -0.46 3.37
N TYR A 2 -2.88 0.11 2.22
CA TYR A 2 -2.22 1.43 2.16
C TYR A 2 -2.94 2.51 2.97
N ILE A 3 -4.24 2.72 2.71
CA ILE A 3 -5.07 3.69 3.45
C ILE A 3 -5.12 3.38 4.96
N LEU A 4 -5.11 2.10 5.35
CA LEU A 4 -5.18 1.71 6.76
C LEU A 4 -3.90 2.04 7.54
N LEU A 5 -2.77 2.24 6.86
CA LEU A 5 -1.48 2.53 7.52
C LEU A 5 -1.16 4.02 7.54
N CYS A 6 -1.68 4.83 6.61
CA CYS A 6 -1.34 6.25 6.50
C CYS A 6 -2.53 7.21 6.33
N GLY A 7 -3.77 6.71 6.17
CA GLY A 7 -4.99 7.54 6.12
C GLY A 7 -5.35 8.14 4.75
N TYR A 8 -4.63 7.86 3.66
CA TYR A 8 -4.91 8.41 2.32
C TYR A 8 -4.71 7.39 1.19
N PRO A 9 -5.34 7.58 0.00
CA PRO A 9 -5.22 6.62 -1.11
C PRO A 9 -3.84 6.65 -1.77
N PRO A 10 -3.34 5.50 -2.29
CA PRO A 10 -2.02 5.41 -2.93
C PRO A 10 -1.96 6.17 -4.26
N PHE A 11 -3.08 6.27 -4.97
CA PHE A 11 -3.17 6.97 -6.24
C PHE A 11 -3.96 8.25 -6.03
N TYR A 12 -3.31 9.40 -6.27
CA TYR A 12 -3.93 10.71 -6.21
C TYR A 12 -3.51 11.54 -7.43
N SER A 13 -4.38 12.46 -7.82
CA SER A 13 -4.13 13.45 -8.86
C SER A 13 -4.10 14.84 -8.26
N THR A 14 -3.30 15.72 -8.85
CA THR A 14 -3.30 17.16 -8.57
C THR A 14 -4.58 17.85 -9.05
N HIS A 15 -5.41 17.17 -9.85
CA HIS A 15 -6.72 17.67 -10.23
C HIS A 15 -7.78 17.28 -9.21
N PRO A 16 -8.69 18.21 -8.84
CA PRO A 16 -9.69 18.02 -7.79
C PRO A 16 -10.80 17.01 -8.14
N LEU A 17 -10.84 16.50 -9.38
CA LEU A 17 -11.85 15.55 -9.81
C LEU A 17 -11.47 14.12 -9.43
N PRO A 18 -12.34 13.38 -8.72
CA PRO A 18 -12.24 11.94 -8.60
C PRO A 18 -12.15 11.31 -10.01
N MET A 19 -11.31 10.29 -10.15
CA MET A 19 -11.09 9.57 -11.41
C MET A 19 -10.57 10.41 -12.58
N SER A 20 -9.76 11.44 -12.31
CA SER A 20 -9.08 12.21 -13.36
C SER A 20 -8.22 11.32 -14.28
N ALA A 21 -7.95 11.80 -15.50
CA ALA A 21 -7.08 11.09 -16.44
C ALA A 21 -5.69 10.80 -15.84
N GLY A 22 -5.12 11.75 -15.08
CA GLY A 22 -3.85 11.56 -14.38
C GLY A 22 -3.91 10.43 -13.34
N MET A 23 -5.02 10.31 -12.59
CA MET A 23 -5.16 9.22 -11.61
C MET A 23 -5.27 7.86 -12.29
N LYS A 24 -6.03 7.76 -13.39
CA LYS A 24 -6.13 6.52 -14.18
C LYS A 24 -4.78 6.09 -14.75
N ASN A 25 -3.97 7.04 -15.21
CA ASN A 25 -2.63 6.76 -15.72
C ASN A 25 -1.72 6.21 -14.61
N LYS A 26 -1.72 6.83 -13.42
CA LYS A 26 -0.96 6.32 -12.28
C LYS A 26 -1.38 4.92 -11.85
N ILE A 27 -2.68 4.62 -11.82
CA ILE A 27 -3.19 3.28 -11.52
C ILE A 27 -2.68 2.26 -12.55
N ARG A 28 -2.74 2.60 -13.84
CA ARG A 28 -2.25 1.74 -14.92
C ARG A 28 -0.73 1.56 -14.91
N ALA A 29 0.00 2.57 -14.48
CA ALA A 29 1.47 2.51 -14.36
C ALA A 29 1.94 1.90 -13.03
N GLY A 30 1.04 1.73 -12.04
CA GLY A 30 1.41 1.31 -10.70
C GLY A 30 2.22 2.38 -9.94
N GLU A 31 2.06 3.65 -10.31
CA GLU A 31 2.82 4.76 -9.75
C GLU A 31 2.21 5.28 -8.44
N TYR A 32 2.82 4.93 -7.33
CA TYR A 32 2.57 5.45 -5.98
C TYR A 32 3.88 5.47 -5.21
N THR A 33 3.92 6.22 -4.11
CA THR A 33 5.11 6.36 -3.26
C THR A 33 4.77 6.04 -1.81
N PHE A 34 5.78 5.96 -0.95
CA PHE A 34 5.61 5.88 0.51
C PHE A 34 6.32 7.10 1.13
N PRO A 35 5.65 8.26 1.22
CA PRO A 35 6.25 9.49 1.75
C PRO A 35 6.84 9.29 3.16
N GLU A 36 8.10 9.68 3.37
CA GLU A 36 8.81 9.44 4.64
C GLU A 36 8.09 10.03 5.85
N ASN A 37 7.42 11.18 5.70
CA ASN A 37 6.68 11.84 6.78
C ASN A 37 5.62 10.94 7.43
N ASP A 38 4.97 10.06 6.67
CA ASP A 38 3.92 9.17 7.18
C ASP A 38 4.40 7.71 7.31
N TRP A 39 5.39 7.32 6.51
CA TRP A 39 5.80 5.93 6.33
C TRP A 39 7.15 5.58 6.98
N ASN A 40 7.81 6.51 7.66
CA ASN A 40 9.08 6.25 8.36
C ASN A 40 8.98 5.16 9.45
N ILE A 41 7.86 5.12 10.19
CA ILE A 41 7.62 4.13 11.26
C ILE A 41 7.03 2.81 10.76
N VAL A 42 6.56 2.77 9.50
CA VAL A 42 5.98 1.58 8.90
C VAL A 42 7.09 0.67 8.40
N SER A 43 7.04 -0.60 8.82
CA SER A 43 8.08 -1.59 8.50
C SER A 43 8.22 -1.83 7.00
N GLN A 44 9.42 -2.26 6.58
CA GLN A 44 9.70 -2.50 5.16
C GLN A 44 8.85 -3.66 4.62
N GLU A 45 8.59 -4.66 5.46
CA GLU A 45 7.77 -5.84 5.13
C GLU A 45 6.31 -5.44 4.83
N ALA A 46 5.75 -4.47 5.58
CA ALA A 46 4.42 -3.93 5.29
C ALA A 46 4.37 -3.25 3.91
N LYS A 47 5.39 -2.46 3.60
CA LYS A 47 5.51 -1.76 2.30
C LYS A 47 5.65 -2.76 1.16
N ASP A 48 6.43 -3.82 1.35
CA ASP A 48 6.61 -4.87 0.35
C ASP A 48 5.33 -5.67 0.12
N LEU A 49 4.58 -5.98 1.17
CA LEU A 49 3.26 -6.59 1.05
C LEU A 49 2.30 -5.70 0.24
N ILE A 50 2.29 -4.40 0.47
CA ILE A 50 1.51 -3.45 -0.33
C ILE A 50 1.93 -3.47 -1.80
N ARG A 51 3.24 -3.51 -2.07
CA ARG A 51 3.75 -3.62 -3.45
C ARG A 51 3.25 -4.87 -4.16
N MET A 52 3.29 -6.00 -3.46
CA MET A 52 2.74 -7.25 -3.96
C MET A 52 1.24 -7.14 -4.29
N MET A 53 0.44 -6.56 -3.39
CA MET A 53 -1.01 -6.38 -3.60
C MET A 53 -1.35 -5.41 -4.73
N LEU A 54 -0.53 -4.38 -4.95
CA LEU A 54 -0.72 -3.36 -5.98
C LEU A 54 0.01 -3.69 -7.29
N THR A 55 0.35 -4.95 -7.53
CA THR A 55 0.92 -5.41 -8.81
C THR A 55 -0.05 -5.12 -9.96
N VAL A 56 0.46 -4.39 -10.96
CA VAL A 56 -0.30 -3.94 -12.14
C VAL A 56 -0.73 -5.12 -12.99
N GLU A 57 0.22 -5.98 -13.36
CA GLU A 57 -0.01 -7.17 -14.18
C GLU A 57 -0.81 -8.21 -13.39
N PRO A 58 -2.08 -8.49 -13.75
CA PRO A 58 -2.91 -9.40 -12.98
C PRO A 58 -2.34 -10.82 -12.90
N ALA A 59 -1.65 -11.28 -13.94
CA ALA A 59 -1.02 -12.60 -13.95
C ALA A 59 0.12 -12.74 -12.92
N ASN A 60 0.74 -11.62 -12.55
CA ASN A 60 1.82 -11.58 -11.55
C ASN A 60 1.29 -11.27 -10.14
N ARG A 61 -0.01 -10.98 -10.00
CA ARG A 61 -0.58 -10.63 -8.69
C ARG A 61 -0.70 -11.90 -7.85
N PRO A 62 -0.19 -11.88 -6.60
CA PRO A 62 -0.27 -13.05 -5.73
C PRO A 62 -1.72 -13.40 -5.41
N THR A 63 -1.95 -14.69 -5.22
CA THR A 63 -3.20 -15.22 -4.69
C THR A 63 -3.40 -14.83 -3.23
N ILE A 64 -4.62 -14.95 -2.73
CA ILE A 64 -4.91 -14.66 -1.32
C ILE A 64 -4.11 -15.55 -0.36
N ASN A 65 -3.88 -16.82 -0.71
CA ASN A 65 -3.09 -17.74 0.13
C ASN A 65 -1.65 -17.28 0.27
N GLN A 66 -1.02 -16.87 -0.85
CA GLN A 66 0.34 -16.31 -0.83
C GLN A 66 0.43 -15.00 -0.05
N ILE A 67 -0.62 -14.19 -0.06
CA ILE A 67 -0.72 -12.97 0.76
C ILE A 67 -0.79 -13.34 2.25
N LEU A 68 -1.64 -14.30 2.63
CA LEU A 68 -1.81 -14.73 4.02
C LEU A 68 -0.56 -15.38 4.61
N GLU A 69 0.24 -16.04 3.77
CA GLU A 69 1.54 -16.62 4.14
C GLU A 69 2.67 -15.57 4.19
N ASN A 70 2.42 -14.32 3.82
CA ASN A 70 3.43 -13.27 3.91
C ASN A 70 3.82 -13.02 5.36
N ARG A 71 5.14 -12.93 5.60
CA ARG A 71 5.73 -12.77 6.93
C ARG A 71 5.09 -11.66 7.76
N TRP A 72 4.74 -10.53 7.14
CA TRP A 72 4.11 -9.40 7.84
C TRP A 72 2.73 -9.73 8.40
N LEU A 73 1.95 -10.58 7.71
CA LEU A 73 0.65 -11.05 8.17
C LEU A 73 0.76 -12.29 9.06
N SER A 74 1.65 -13.23 8.75
CA SER A 74 1.80 -14.47 9.53
C SER A 74 2.40 -14.23 10.91
N GLU A 75 3.22 -13.19 11.08
CA GLU A 75 3.85 -12.81 12.34
C GLU A 75 3.06 -11.72 13.11
N TYR A 76 1.75 -11.59 12.89
CA TYR A 76 0.92 -10.53 13.49
C TYR A 76 0.98 -10.44 15.02
N ASN A 77 1.39 -11.53 15.72
CA ASN A 77 1.59 -11.55 17.17
C ASN A 77 2.90 -10.89 17.65
N SER A 78 3.83 -10.57 16.75
CA SER A 78 5.15 -9.97 17.06
C SER A 78 5.38 -8.60 16.42
N VAL A 79 4.38 -8.02 15.76
CA VAL A 79 4.51 -6.70 15.10
C VAL A 79 4.46 -5.60 16.16
N LEU A 80 5.39 -4.64 16.06
CA LEU A 80 5.54 -3.52 16.99
C LEU A 80 4.23 -2.76 17.18
N GLN A 81 3.79 -2.56 18.42
CA GLN A 81 2.62 -1.73 18.79
C GLN A 81 2.87 -0.22 18.65
N ALA A 82 3.65 0.20 17.65
CA ALA A 82 3.87 1.62 17.40
C ALA A 82 2.53 2.25 16.98
N PRO A 83 2.14 3.39 17.59
CA PRO A 83 0.89 4.06 17.23
C PRO A 83 0.92 4.47 15.76
N LEU A 84 -0.13 4.12 15.01
CA LEU A 84 -0.31 4.52 13.62
C LEU A 84 -0.84 5.96 13.57
N ASN A 85 -0.36 6.76 12.61
CA ASN A 85 -0.81 8.14 12.38
C ASN A 85 -2.17 8.22 11.67
N THR A 86 -3.02 7.20 11.80
CA THR A 86 -4.38 7.20 11.25
C THR A 86 -5.31 7.99 12.18
N PRO A 87 -5.92 9.11 11.72
CA PRO A 87 -6.95 9.82 12.48
C PRO A 87 -8.26 9.03 12.61
#